data_AF-A0A200QFZ1-F1
#
_entry.id   AF-A0A200QFZ1-F1
#
_cell.length_a   1.000
_cell.length_b   1.000
_cell.length_c   1.000
_cell.angle_alpha   90.00
_cell.angle_beta   90.00
_cell.angle_gamma   90.00
#
_symmetry.space_group_name_H-M   'P 1'
#
loop_
_entity.id
_entity.type
_entity.pdbx_description
1 polymer ?
#
loop_
_entity_poly.entity_id
_entity_poly.type
_entity_poly.pdbx_seq_one_letter_code
_entity_poly.pdbx_strand_id
1 'polypeptide(L)'
;MDIVCGFGYLPSTNEYKVVRIYYCSNEESFVGRVQVYTLGSCTGWRDKGEITYSLICYRPCPAVLANGALHWLDDEGKIVAFDLADEEFLLLPSPPCFLLHNEDDYPFQLQVLGGQLCVVHCKNKVSVDVWSLKKKKKKEKNGNYNIKGQKEYQFWSWINEFDIDSDLGARYPMPFSLTKHGEVLFYSHATLSRYDLKTATSKKLVDIKKYLPACFSFQAIPHSNSFVSLKALGEEDTKIIKSAS
;
A
#
# COMPACT_ATOMS: atom_id res chain seq x y z
N MET A 1 -2.70 21.37 -9.47
CA MET A 1 -3.38 20.93 -8.23
C MET A 1 -3.34 19.42 -8.27
N ASP A 2 -2.51 18.85 -7.41
CA ASP A 2 -2.29 17.42 -7.37
C ASP A 2 -3.04 16.83 -6.18
N ILE A 3 -3.57 15.62 -6.38
CA ILE A 3 -4.41 14.96 -5.39
C ILE A 3 -3.85 13.57 -5.14
N VAL A 4 -3.61 13.28 -3.87
CA VAL A 4 -3.29 11.94 -3.39
C VAL A 4 -4.49 11.43 -2.60
N CYS A 5 -4.83 10.15 -2.75
CA CYS A 5 -5.94 9.56 -2.01
C CYS A 5 -5.63 8.17 -1.48
N GLY A 6 -6.40 7.76 -0.48
CA GLY A 6 -6.38 6.41 0.07
C GLY A 6 -7.76 6.02 0.60
N PHE A 7 -8.05 4.73 0.58
CA PHE A 7 -9.31 4.18 1.06
C PHE A 7 -9.02 3.02 2.01
N GLY A 8 -9.71 3.01 3.15
CA GLY A 8 -9.50 1.97 4.14
C GLY A 8 -10.73 1.65 4.97
N TYR A 9 -10.70 0.45 5.54
CA TYR A 9 -11.69 -0.04 6.49
C TYR A 9 -11.07 -0.04 7.89
N LEU A 10 -11.79 0.53 8.86
CA LEU A 10 -11.43 0.57 10.26
C LEU A 10 -12.31 -0.41 11.06
N PRO A 11 -11.79 -1.58 11.47
CA PRO A 11 -12.59 -2.61 12.12
C PRO A 11 -13.13 -2.24 13.51
N SER A 12 -12.44 -1.37 14.25
CA SER A 12 -12.81 -1.01 15.63
C SER A 12 -14.11 -0.23 15.71
N THR A 13 -14.39 0.61 14.71
CA THR A 13 -15.62 1.40 14.60
C THR A 13 -16.55 0.90 13.48
N ASN A 14 -16.14 -0.14 12.73
CA ASN A 14 -16.83 -0.65 11.55
C ASN A 14 -17.09 0.45 10.50
N GLU A 15 -16.09 1.31 10.28
CA GLU A 15 -16.19 2.45 9.37
C GLU A 15 -15.33 2.26 8.13
N TYR A 16 -15.80 2.78 7.00
CA TYR A 16 -14.98 2.96 5.81
C TYR A 16 -14.62 4.43 5.67
N LYS A 17 -13.34 4.71 5.45
CA LYS A 17 -12.81 6.06 5.34
C LYS A 17 -12.10 6.25 4.00
N VAL A 18 -12.34 7.39 3.36
CA VAL A 18 -11.54 7.90 2.24
C VAL A 18 -10.76 9.10 2.74
N VAL A 19 -9.45 9.09 2.51
CA VAL A 19 -8.56 10.21 2.80
C VAL A 19 -8.12 10.80 1.48
N ARG A 20 -8.18 12.12 1.34
CA ARG A 20 -7.62 12.85 0.20
C ARG A 20 -6.76 14.01 0.68
N ILE A 21 -5.69 14.26 -0.06
CA ILE A 21 -4.70 15.28 0.26
C ILE A 21 -4.51 16.13 -0.99
N TYR A 22 -4.72 17.43 -0.83
CA TYR A 22 -4.62 18.42 -1.90
C TYR A 22 -3.34 19.22 -1.76
N TYR A 23 -2.58 19.29 -2.84
CA TYR A 23 -1.39 20.12 -2.89
C TYR A 23 -1.61 21.32 -3.80
N CYS A 24 -1.47 22.51 -3.22
CA CYS A 24 -1.58 23.78 -3.93
C CYS A 24 -0.20 24.22 -4.43
N SER A 25 -0.04 24.33 -5.75
CA SER A 25 1.22 24.66 -6.41
C SER A 25 1.72 26.10 -6.21
N ASN A 26 0.91 26.96 -5.58
CA ASN A 26 1.12 28.41 -5.55
C ASN A 26 1.63 28.91 -4.19
N GLU A 27 1.93 28.01 -3.25
CA GLU A 27 2.46 28.35 -1.92
C GLU A 27 3.99 28.17 -1.91
N GLU A 28 4.71 29.04 -1.18
CA GLU A 28 6.18 28.97 -1.04
C GLU A 28 6.64 27.64 -0.38
N SER A 29 5.73 26.98 0.33
CA SER A 29 5.91 25.66 0.94
C SER A 29 4.90 24.66 0.38
N PHE A 30 5.34 23.44 0.07
CA PHE A 30 4.49 22.36 -0.45
C PHE A 30 3.58 21.76 0.63
N VAL A 31 2.52 22.48 1.01
CA VAL A 31 1.59 22.07 2.07
C VAL A 31 0.42 21.26 1.50
N GLY A 32 0.18 20.09 2.10
CA GLY A 32 -0.94 19.23 1.76
C GLY A 32 -2.15 19.47 2.66
N ARG A 33 -3.30 19.85 2.10
CA ARG A 33 -4.57 19.98 2.85
C ARG A 33 -5.30 18.64 2.89
N VAL A 34 -5.58 18.15 4.09
CA VAL A 34 -6.09 16.80 4.32
C VAL A 34 -7.60 16.85 4.58
N GLN A 35 -8.33 16.00 3.88
CA GLN A 35 -9.76 15.77 4.11
C GLN A 35 -10.07 14.29 4.27
N VAL A 36 -11.01 13.99 5.15
CA VAL A 36 -11.49 12.63 5.44
C VAL A 36 -12.99 12.57 5.20
N TYR A 37 -13.40 11.58 4.42
CA TYR A 37 -14.79 11.19 4.25
C TYR A 37 -15.02 9.87 4.97
N THR A 38 -16.06 9.81 5.80
CA THR A 38 -16.50 8.58 6.44
C THR A 38 -17.79 8.13 5.76
N LEU A 39 -17.76 6.96 5.12
CA LEU A 39 -18.89 6.43 4.37
C LEU A 39 -20.09 6.24 5.31
N GLY A 40 -21.26 6.76 4.94
CA GLY A 40 -22.45 6.67 5.79
C GLY A 40 -22.60 7.72 6.90
N SER A 41 -21.61 8.59 7.12
CA SER A 41 -21.68 9.55 8.24
C SER A 41 -22.69 10.68 8.03
N CYS A 42 -23.17 10.88 6.79
CA CYS A 42 -24.03 12.00 6.38
C CYS A 42 -23.42 13.40 6.57
N THR A 43 -22.17 13.51 7.03
CA THR A 43 -21.49 14.79 7.29
C THR A 43 -20.68 15.29 6.10
N GLY A 44 -20.54 14.49 5.04
CA GLY A 44 -19.65 14.80 3.92
C GLY A 44 -18.16 14.77 4.31
N TRP A 45 -17.35 15.50 3.55
CA TRP A 45 -15.90 15.61 3.78
C TRP A 45 -15.61 16.50 4.99
N ARG A 46 -14.70 16.04 5.87
CA ARG A 46 -14.20 16.80 7.03
C ARG A 46 -12.76 17.24 6.78
N ASP A 47 -12.46 18.50 7.04
CA ASP A 47 -11.08 19.01 7.06
C ASP A 47 -10.31 18.51 8.28
N LYS A 48 -9.08 18.05 8.07
CA LYS A 48 -8.17 17.56 9.13
C LYS A 48 -6.92 18.42 9.30
N GLY A 49 -6.86 19.55 8.60
CA GLY A 49 -5.72 20.46 8.62
C GLY A 49 -4.70 20.15 7.54
N GLU A 50 -3.45 20.43 7.85
CA GLU A 50 -2.35 20.49 6.89
C GLU A 50 -1.21 19.54 7.25
N ILE A 51 -0.52 19.04 6.23
CA ILE A 51 0.71 18.26 6.37
C ILE A 51 1.84 18.88 5.56
N THR A 52 3.06 18.70 6.04
CA THR A 52 4.28 19.16 5.37
C THR A 52 4.98 18.08 4.54
N TYR A 53 4.44 16.84 4.56
CA TYR A 53 4.96 15.76 3.72
C TYR A 53 4.44 15.91 2.29
N SER A 54 5.34 15.89 1.32
CA SER A 54 4.99 15.78 -0.10
C SER A 54 4.79 14.31 -0.46
N LEU A 55 3.53 13.90 -0.61
CA LEU A 55 3.16 12.53 -0.99
C LEU A 55 2.85 12.42 -2.48
N ILE A 56 3.14 13.48 -3.25
CA ILE A 56 3.12 13.40 -4.69
C ILE A 56 4.32 12.57 -5.12
N CYS A 57 4.05 11.59 -5.95
CA CYS A 57 5.06 10.73 -6.54
C CYS A 57 4.92 10.83 -8.05
N TYR A 58 6.04 10.94 -8.77
CA TYR A 58 6.05 10.88 -10.24
C TYR A 58 5.45 9.57 -10.78
N ARG A 59 5.49 8.51 -9.97
CA ARG A 59 4.84 7.23 -10.27
C ARG A 59 3.54 7.11 -9.46
N PRO A 60 2.41 6.76 -10.09
CA PRO A 60 1.18 6.53 -9.36
C PRO A 60 1.34 5.38 -8.35
N CYS A 61 1.55 5.71 -7.09
CA CYS A 61 1.63 4.77 -5.97
C CYS A 61 0.38 4.97 -5.11
N PRO A 62 -0.67 4.16 -5.27
CA PRO A 62 -1.88 4.30 -4.45
C PRO A 62 -1.56 4.02 -2.98
N ALA A 63 -2.33 4.62 -2.07
CA ALA A 63 -2.22 4.31 -0.66
C ALA A 63 -2.46 2.82 -0.41
N VAL A 64 -1.67 2.24 0.50
CA VAL A 64 -1.82 0.84 0.89
C VAL A 64 -2.37 0.75 2.31
N LEU A 65 -3.51 0.07 2.46
CA LEU A 65 -4.09 -0.22 3.78
C LEU A 65 -3.41 -1.42 4.43
N ALA A 66 -2.77 -1.20 5.57
CA ALA A 66 -2.21 -2.27 6.40
C ALA A 66 -2.26 -1.84 7.88
N ASN A 67 -2.35 -2.77 8.82
CA ASN A 67 -2.23 -2.46 10.25
C ASN A 67 -3.15 -1.33 10.77
N GLY A 68 -4.33 -1.13 10.15
CA GLY A 68 -5.25 -0.06 10.53
C GLY A 68 -4.91 1.34 9.99
N ALA A 69 -3.85 1.48 9.18
CA ALA A 69 -3.40 2.74 8.62
C ALA A 69 -3.24 2.69 7.10
N LEU A 70 -3.41 3.85 6.46
CA LEU A 70 -3.08 4.07 5.05
C LEU A 70 -1.62 4.47 4.93
N HIS A 71 -0.88 3.87 4.00
CA HIS A 71 0.55 4.10 3.83
C HIS A 71 0.85 4.64 2.43
N TRP A 72 1.69 5.66 2.38
CA TRP A 72 2.26 6.23 1.16
C TRP A 72 3.78 6.16 1.23
N LEU A 73 4.40 6.01 0.06
CA LEU A 73 5.84 6.13 -0.14
C LEU A 73 6.08 7.37 -0.98
N ASP A 74 6.87 8.31 -0.47
CA ASP A 74 7.28 9.49 -1.22
C ASP A 74 8.53 9.22 -2.07
N ASP A 75 8.89 10.20 -2.91
CA ASP A 75 10.06 10.13 -3.79
C ASP A 75 11.40 10.20 -3.03
N GLU A 76 11.39 10.57 -1.75
CA GLU A 76 12.57 10.61 -0.87
C GLU A 76 12.79 9.29 -0.12
N GLY A 77 11.92 8.29 -0.29
CA GLY A 77 12.03 7.02 0.42
C GLY A 77 11.56 7.13 1.88
N LYS A 78 10.61 8.01 2.16
CA LYS A 78 9.90 8.06 3.44
C LYS A 78 8.56 7.38 3.28
N ILE A 79 8.20 6.62 4.31
CA ILE A 79 6.91 5.96 4.39
C ILE A 79 6.07 6.70 5.40
N VAL A 80 5.03 7.37 4.93
CA VAL A 80 4.09 8.13 5.76
C VAL A 80 2.82 7.29 5.92
N ALA A 81 2.41 7.07 7.16
CA ALA A 81 1.17 6.42 7.52
C ALA A 81 0.15 7.46 8.02
N PHE A 82 -1.12 7.21 7.73
CA PHE A 82 -2.26 7.88 8.36
C PHE A 82 -3.07 6.85 9.12
N ASP A 83 -3.07 6.94 10.45
CA ASP A 83 -3.83 6.05 11.31
C ASP A 83 -5.33 6.34 11.13
N LEU A 84 -6.13 5.32 10.81
CA LEU A 84 -7.56 5.55 10.57
C LEU A 84 -8.35 5.78 11.85
N ALA A 85 -7.89 5.27 13.00
CA ALA A 85 -8.58 5.41 14.28
C ALA A 85 -8.32 6.79 14.88
N ASP A 86 -7.04 7.16 14.99
CA ASP A 86 -6.61 8.43 15.58
C ASP A 86 -6.69 9.59 14.58
N GLU A 87 -6.74 9.29 13.28
CA GLU A 87 -6.70 10.26 12.17
C GLU A 87 -5.45 11.17 12.23
N GLU A 88 -4.32 10.57 12.59
CA GLU A 88 -3.01 11.23 12.73
C GLU A 88 -1.98 10.66 11.76
N PHE A 89 -1.05 11.53 11.33
CA PHE A 89 0.07 11.14 10.49
C PHE A 89 1.28 10.67 11.30
N LEU A 90 1.91 9.61 10.82
CA LEU A 90 3.05 8.97 11.45
C LEU A 90 4.10 8.67 10.39
N LEU A 91 5.35 8.99 10.68
CA LEU A 91 6.48 8.62 9.84
C LEU A 91 7.00 7.25 10.30
N LEU A 92 7.09 6.30 9.36
CA LEU A 92 7.64 4.97 9.62
C LEU A 92 9.18 4.98 9.50
N PRO A 93 9.88 4.04 10.18
CA PRO A 93 11.29 3.85 9.93
C PRO A 93 11.51 3.42 8.48
N SER A 94 12.55 3.93 7.82
CA SER A 94 12.91 3.51 6.47
C SER A 94 13.46 2.07 6.47
N PRO A 95 13.10 1.22 5.49
CA PRO A 95 13.69 -0.10 5.32
C PRO A 95 15.18 0.01 4.95
N PRO A 96 16.03 -0.95 5.38
CA PRO A 96 17.46 -0.95 5.05
C PRO A 96 17.77 -0.92 3.54
N CYS A 97 16.87 -1.45 2.70
CA CYS A 97 17.05 -1.49 1.26
C CYS A 97 17.06 -0.11 0.59
N PHE A 98 16.50 0.93 1.21
CA PHE A 98 16.54 2.29 0.66
C PHE A 98 17.95 2.88 0.61
N LEU A 99 18.86 2.40 1.46
CA LEU A 99 20.26 2.84 1.48
C LEU A 99 21.11 2.27 0.34
N LEU A 100 20.57 1.30 -0.41
CA LEU A 100 21.32 0.53 -1.41
C LEU A 100 21.08 1.01 -2.85
N HIS A 101 20.36 2.11 -3.04
CA HIS A 101 19.87 2.54 -4.35
C HIS A 101 20.48 3.87 -4.82
N ASN A 102 20.86 3.95 -6.10
CA ASN A 102 21.33 5.18 -6.77
C ASN A 102 20.16 5.93 -7.41
N GLU A 103 20.20 7.25 -7.52
CA GLU A 103 19.04 8.12 -7.77
C GLU A 103 18.25 7.90 -9.09
N ASP A 104 18.76 7.14 -10.07
CA ASP A 104 18.26 7.17 -11.45
C ASP A 104 16.99 6.31 -11.75
N ASP A 105 16.54 5.42 -10.87
CA ASP A 105 15.29 4.64 -11.06
C ASP A 105 14.74 4.13 -9.72
N TYR A 106 13.91 4.91 -9.00
CA TYR A 106 13.41 4.58 -7.66
C TYR A 106 12.50 3.32 -7.64
N PRO A 107 12.99 2.07 -7.44
CA PRO A 107 12.28 0.84 -7.81
C PRO A 107 11.46 0.28 -6.66
N PHE A 108 11.02 1.15 -5.76
CA PHE A 108 10.31 0.77 -4.55
C PHE A 108 8.81 0.96 -4.72
N GLN A 109 8.03 -0.02 -4.26
CA GLN A 109 6.59 0.08 -4.16
C GLN A 109 6.11 -0.49 -2.83
N LEU A 110 5.02 0.09 -2.30
CA LEU A 110 4.31 -0.49 -1.18
C LEU A 110 3.29 -1.51 -1.67
N GLN A 111 3.19 -2.62 -0.96
CA GLN A 111 2.20 -3.66 -1.24
C GLN A 111 1.76 -4.31 0.08
N VAL A 112 0.53 -4.86 0.11
CA VAL A 112 0.17 -5.83 1.15
C VAL A 112 0.36 -7.25 0.63
N LEU A 113 1.25 -8.01 1.26
CA LEU A 113 1.48 -9.42 0.96
C LEU A 113 1.24 -10.24 2.21
N GLY A 114 0.39 -11.27 2.12
CA GLY A 114 0.06 -12.11 3.27
C GLY A 114 -0.56 -11.35 4.46
N GLY A 115 -1.19 -10.20 4.21
CA GLY A 115 -1.75 -9.32 5.25
C GLY A 115 -0.72 -8.43 5.95
N GLN A 116 0.52 -8.39 5.49
CA GLN A 116 1.59 -7.55 6.04
C GLN A 116 1.92 -6.40 5.08
N LEU A 117 2.24 -5.23 5.65
CA LEU A 117 2.79 -4.14 4.87
C LEU A 117 4.19 -4.53 4.38
N CYS A 118 4.40 -4.47 3.08
CA CYS A 118 5.66 -4.82 2.45
C CYS A 118 6.17 -3.69 1.57
N VAL A 119 7.50 -3.57 1.51
CA VAL A 119 8.23 -2.81 0.49
C VAL A 119 8.76 -3.82 -0.51
N VAL A 120 8.39 -3.64 -1.76
CA VAL A 120 8.88 -4.38 -2.92
C VAL A 120 9.96 -3.57 -3.58
N HIS A 121 11.16 -4.15 -3.70
CA HIS A 121 12.32 -3.51 -4.35
C HIS A 121 12.65 -4.26 -5.64
N CYS A 122 12.37 -3.65 -6.79
CA CYS A 122 12.68 -4.25 -8.09
C CYS A 122 14.13 -3.94 -8.53
N LYS A 123 15.05 -4.85 -8.24
CA LYS A 123 16.46 -4.72 -8.59
C LYS A 123 16.70 -5.03 -10.07
N ASN A 124 17.48 -4.17 -10.73
CA ASN A 124 17.91 -4.36 -12.12
C ASN A 124 16.76 -4.70 -13.09
N LYS A 125 15.52 -4.32 -12.76
CA LYS A 125 14.30 -4.55 -13.55
C LYS A 125 13.91 -6.02 -13.72
N VAL A 126 14.54 -6.95 -13.01
CA VAL A 126 14.32 -8.40 -13.21
C VAL A 126 14.21 -9.19 -11.91
N SER A 127 14.93 -8.79 -10.86
CA SER A 127 14.83 -9.42 -9.55
C SER A 127 14.03 -8.55 -8.59
N VAL A 128 13.48 -9.19 -7.56
CA VAL A 128 12.63 -8.51 -6.58
C VAL A 128 13.02 -8.95 -5.17
N ASP A 129 13.32 -7.99 -4.30
CA ASP A 129 13.36 -8.25 -2.86
C ASP A 129 12.05 -7.80 -2.23
N VAL A 130 11.59 -8.54 -1.23
CA VAL A 130 10.41 -8.17 -0.44
C VAL A 130 10.80 -8.02 1.03
N TRP A 131 10.51 -6.84 1.58
CA TRP A 131 10.71 -6.52 2.99
C TRP A 131 9.36 -6.33 3.66
N SER A 132 9.09 -7.01 4.77
CA SER A 132 7.85 -6.82 5.54
C SER A 132 8.09 -6.01 6.80
N LEU A 133 7.10 -5.19 7.18
CA LEU A 133 7.10 -4.48 8.44
C LEU A 133 6.52 -5.38 9.55
N LYS A 134 7.32 -5.71 10.56
CA LYS A 134 6.91 -6.57 11.68
C LYS A 134 7.16 -5.91 13.04
N LYS A 135 6.29 -6.18 14.00
CA LYS A 135 6.49 -5.79 15.41
C LYS A 135 7.65 -6.57 16.00
N LYS A 136 8.58 -5.88 16.66
CA LYS A 136 9.61 -6.49 17.51
C LYS A 136 8.93 -7.16 18.69
N LYS A 137 9.36 -8.38 19.03
CA LYS A 137 8.95 -9.02 20.29
C LYS A 137 9.44 -8.13 21.43
N LYS A 138 8.53 -7.66 22.30
CA LYS A 138 8.91 -6.99 23.55
C LYS A 138 9.80 -7.98 24.31
N LYS A 139 11.07 -7.65 24.53
CA LYS A 139 11.79 -8.28 25.64
C LYS A 139 11.08 -7.77 26.89
N GLU A 140 10.52 -8.66 27.68
CA GLU A 140 10.01 -8.33 29.01
C GLU A 140 11.15 -7.69 29.80
N LYS A 141 11.19 -6.36 29.81
CA LYS A 141 11.96 -5.61 30.78
C LYS A 141 10.96 -5.16 31.82
N ASN A 142 11.08 -5.71 33.02
CA ASN A 142 10.41 -5.25 34.21
C ASN A 142 10.61 -3.74 34.34
N GLY A 143 9.56 -2.98 34.10
CA GLY A 143 9.59 -1.53 34.11
C GLY A 143 8.21 -0.98 33.76
N ASN A 144 7.40 -0.74 34.79
CA ASN A 144 6.14 0.00 34.68
C ASN A 144 6.44 1.42 34.19
N TYR A 145 6.32 1.64 32.88
CA TYR A 145 6.12 2.97 32.32
C TYR A 145 4.99 2.90 31.31
N ASN A 146 3.78 3.25 31.77
CA ASN A 146 2.67 3.61 30.91
C ASN A 146 3.01 4.94 30.23
N ILE A 147 3.78 4.89 29.14
CA ILE A 147 4.02 6.06 28.28
C ILE A 147 2.86 6.12 27.28
N LYS A 148 1.77 6.77 27.68
CA LYS A 148 0.79 7.29 26.71
C LYS A 148 1.52 8.33 25.85
N GLY A 149 1.67 8.09 24.55
CA GLY A 149 2.26 9.04 23.60
C GLY A 149 3.48 8.54 22.82
N GLN A 150 3.98 7.32 23.05
CA GLN A 150 5.01 6.75 22.17
C GLN A 150 4.37 6.12 20.94
N LYS A 151 4.65 6.70 19.76
CA LYS A 151 4.16 6.27 18.43
C LYS A 151 4.40 4.77 18.24
N GLU A 152 3.32 4.00 18.04
CA GLU A 152 3.33 2.52 18.00
C GLU A 152 4.41 1.94 17.07
N TYR A 153 4.74 2.65 15.97
CA TYR A 153 5.71 2.24 14.96
C TYR A 153 7.19 2.18 15.42
N GLN A 154 7.56 2.77 16.57
CA GLN A 154 8.93 2.66 17.09
C GLN A 154 9.32 1.21 17.47
N PHE A 155 8.31 0.36 17.70
CA PHE A 155 8.50 -1.06 18.00
C PHE A 155 8.49 -1.93 16.74
N TRP A 156 8.43 -1.35 15.55
CA TRP A 156 8.43 -2.09 14.30
C TRP A 156 9.82 -2.07 13.66
N SER A 157 10.08 -3.06 12.82
CA SER A 157 11.27 -3.15 12.00
C SER A 157 10.96 -3.86 10.70
N TRP A 158 11.68 -3.44 9.66
CA TRP A 158 11.67 -4.11 8.38
C TRP A 158 12.52 -5.38 8.42
N ILE A 159 11.98 -6.46 7.89
CA ILE A 159 12.63 -7.77 7.80
C ILE A 159 12.58 -8.20 6.33
N ASN A 160 13.72 -8.60 5.77
CA ASN A 160 13.74 -9.22 4.45
C ASN A 160 13.03 -10.58 4.55
N GLU A 161 11.97 -10.78 3.76
CA GLU A 161 11.19 -12.01 3.77
C GLU A 161 11.71 -13.03 2.77
N PHE A 162 11.91 -12.58 1.53
CA PHE A 162 12.35 -13.42 0.41
C PHE A 162 12.78 -12.54 -0.76
N ASP A 163 13.56 -13.16 -1.63
CA ASP A 163 13.99 -12.59 -2.90
C ASP A 163 13.47 -13.49 -4.04
N ILE A 164 13.16 -12.88 -5.17
CA ILE A 164 12.74 -13.55 -6.40
C ILE A 164 13.79 -13.25 -7.47
N ASP A 165 14.38 -14.32 -8.00
CA ASP A 165 15.50 -14.24 -8.95
C ASP A 165 15.06 -13.70 -10.34
N SER A 166 16.02 -13.15 -11.06
CA SER A 166 15.97 -12.67 -12.43
C SER A 166 15.54 -13.70 -13.48
N ASP A 167 15.68 -15.00 -13.20
CA ASP A 167 15.34 -16.10 -14.11
C ASP A 167 13.83 -16.30 -14.35
N LEU A 168 12.98 -15.40 -13.83
CA LEU A 168 11.56 -15.35 -14.14
C LEU A 168 11.25 -15.16 -15.63
N GLY A 169 12.21 -14.68 -16.43
CA GLY A 169 11.96 -14.20 -17.79
C GLY A 169 11.00 -13.00 -17.82
N ALA A 170 10.82 -12.34 -16.68
CA ALA A 170 9.89 -11.24 -16.44
C ALA A 170 10.65 -9.92 -16.27
N ARG A 171 10.19 -8.86 -16.93
CA ARG A 171 10.70 -7.50 -16.73
C ARG A 171 9.75 -6.71 -15.83
N TYR A 172 10.29 -6.00 -14.86
CA TYR A 172 9.56 -5.31 -13.79
C TYR A 172 8.53 -6.21 -13.11
N PRO A 173 8.94 -7.32 -12.46
CA PRO A 173 7.99 -8.18 -11.77
C PRO A 173 7.37 -7.42 -10.60
N MET A 174 6.05 -7.43 -10.52
CA MET A 174 5.31 -6.78 -9.43
C MET A 174 4.49 -7.79 -8.64
N PRO A 175 4.98 -8.24 -7.47
CA PRO A 175 4.19 -9.04 -6.54
C PRO A 175 2.96 -8.26 -6.08
N PHE A 176 1.80 -8.91 -6.06
CA PHE A 176 0.57 -8.28 -5.57
C PHE A 176 -0.21 -9.16 -4.58
N SER A 177 0.15 -10.44 -4.45
CA SER A 177 -0.49 -11.34 -3.48
C SER A 177 0.43 -12.48 -3.07
N LEU A 178 0.22 -12.99 -1.86
CA LEU A 178 0.84 -14.21 -1.34
C LEU A 178 -0.26 -15.21 -1.01
N THR A 179 -0.20 -16.40 -1.61
CA THR A 179 -1.18 -17.46 -1.42
C THR A 179 -0.95 -18.21 -0.11
N LYS A 180 -1.97 -18.94 0.36
CA LYS A 180 -1.86 -19.81 1.55
C LYS A 180 -0.83 -20.94 1.40
N HIS A 181 -0.45 -21.28 0.17
CA HIS A 181 0.55 -22.30 -0.12
C HIS A 181 1.98 -21.76 -0.15
N GLY A 182 2.17 -20.45 0.05
CA GLY A 182 3.47 -19.79 -0.03
C GLY A 182 3.90 -19.47 -1.45
N GLU A 183 2.98 -19.51 -2.42
CA GLU A 183 3.23 -19.04 -3.78
C GLU A 183 2.97 -17.53 -3.86
N VAL A 184 3.85 -16.79 -4.51
CA VAL A 184 3.71 -15.35 -4.80
C VAL A 184 3.05 -15.18 -6.16
N LEU A 185 1.98 -14.38 -6.22
CA LEU A 185 1.40 -13.93 -7.48
C LEU A 185 2.03 -12.61 -7.86
N PHE A 186 2.51 -12.53 -9.09
CA PHE A 186 3.14 -11.33 -9.63
C PHE A 186 2.72 -11.07 -11.06
N TYR A 187 2.86 -9.81 -11.45
CA TYR A 187 2.54 -9.32 -12.78
C TYR A 187 3.78 -8.76 -13.48
N SER A 188 3.90 -8.99 -14.79
CA SER A 188 4.98 -8.40 -15.61
C SER A 188 4.52 -8.24 -17.06
N HIS A 189 4.63 -7.03 -17.63
CA HIS A 189 4.34 -6.72 -19.04
C HIS A 189 3.13 -7.45 -19.62
N ALA A 190 2.03 -7.43 -18.90
CA ALA A 190 0.77 -8.05 -19.28
C ALA A 190 0.62 -9.57 -19.04
N THR A 191 1.57 -10.18 -18.34
CA THR A 191 1.56 -11.60 -17.96
C THR A 191 1.35 -11.72 -16.46
N LEU A 192 0.36 -12.54 -16.09
CA LEU A 192 0.15 -13.00 -14.72
C LEU A 192 0.89 -14.33 -14.54
N SER A 193 1.71 -14.40 -13.51
CA SER A 193 2.49 -15.58 -13.16
C SER A 193 2.39 -15.86 -11.66
N ARG A 194 2.64 -17.11 -11.29
CA ARG A 194 2.88 -17.51 -9.90
C ARG A 194 4.32 -17.95 -9.75
N TYR A 195 4.90 -17.69 -8.59
CA TYR A 195 6.24 -18.13 -8.19
C TYR A 195 6.13 -18.95 -6.91
N ASP A 196 6.67 -20.16 -6.93
CA ASP A 196 6.76 -20.98 -5.73
C ASP A 196 8.09 -20.67 -5.02
N LEU A 197 8.00 -20.12 -3.81
CA LEU A 197 9.16 -19.74 -3.00
C LEU A 197 10.01 -20.94 -2.55
N LYS A 198 9.44 -22.15 -2.49
CA LYS A 198 10.15 -23.36 -2.04
C LYS A 198 10.95 -23.99 -3.15
N THR A 199 10.37 -24.06 -4.35
CA THR A 199 11.03 -24.68 -5.51
C THR A 199 11.79 -23.66 -6.35
N ALA A 200 11.63 -22.36 -6.06
CA ALA A 200 12.19 -21.25 -6.84
C ALA A 200 11.76 -21.27 -8.32
N THR A 201 10.58 -21.84 -8.62
CA THR A 201 10.08 -21.95 -9.99
C THR A 201 8.89 -21.04 -10.24
N SER A 202 8.83 -20.45 -11.44
CA SER A 202 7.68 -19.70 -11.91
C SER A 202 6.79 -20.53 -12.84
N LYS A 203 5.49 -20.22 -12.83
CA LYS A 203 4.53 -20.73 -13.81
C LYS A 203 3.68 -19.58 -14.31
N LYS A 204 3.68 -19.38 -15.62
CA LYS A 204 2.77 -18.45 -16.30
C LYS A 204 1.33 -18.95 -16.17
N LEU A 205 0.43 -18.08 -15.71
CA LEU A 205 -0.98 -18.38 -15.55
C LEU A 205 -1.78 -17.84 -16.73
N VAL A 206 -1.59 -16.56 -17.06
CA VAL A 206 -2.35 -15.87 -18.12
C VAL A 206 -1.45 -14.90 -18.87
N ASP A 207 -1.65 -14.81 -20.18
CA ASP A 207 -1.09 -13.77 -21.02
C ASP A 207 -2.21 -12.85 -21.50
N ILE A 208 -2.31 -11.65 -20.91
CA ILE A 208 -3.40 -10.74 -21.23
C ILE A 208 -3.22 -10.13 -22.62
N LYS A 209 -2.00 -10.02 -23.15
CA LYS A 209 -1.77 -9.48 -24.52
C LYS A 209 -2.43 -10.32 -25.60
N LYS A 210 -2.66 -11.61 -25.34
CA LYS A 210 -3.38 -12.49 -26.28
C LYS A 210 -4.83 -12.04 -26.50
N TYR A 211 -5.42 -11.38 -25.50
CA TYR A 211 -6.81 -10.94 -25.53
C TYR A 211 -6.92 -9.42 -25.74
N LEU A 212 -5.97 -8.66 -25.20
CA LEU A 212 -5.95 -7.19 -25.23
C LEU A 212 -4.58 -6.68 -25.71
N PRO A 213 -4.24 -6.84 -27.00
CA PRO A 213 -2.91 -6.51 -27.52
C PRO A 213 -2.57 -5.01 -27.47
N ALA A 214 -3.59 -4.14 -27.46
CA ALA A 214 -3.42 -2.69 -27.38
C ALA A 214 -3.35 -2.15 -25.93
N CYS A 215 -3.49 -3.01 -24.91
CA CYS A 215 -3.46 -2.60 -23.52
C CYS A 215 -2.04 -2.76 -22.95
N PHE A 216 -1.46 -1.67 -22.45
CA PHE A 216 -0.06 -1.60 -22.00
C PHE A 216 0.09 -1.49 -20.48
N SER A 217 -0.99 -1.17 -19.76
CA SER A 217 -1.00 -1.01 -18.31
C SER A 217 -2.07 -1.88 -17.69
N PHE A 218 -1.72 -2.56 -16.60
CA PHE A 218 -2.64 -3.37 -15.85
C PHE A 218 -2.29 -3.30 -14.38
N GLN A 219 -3.32 -3.34 -13.56
CA GLN A 219 -3.20 -3.43 -12.12
C GLN A 219 -4.02 -4.63 -11.66
N ALA A 220 -3.38 -5.54 -10.93
CA ALA A 220 -4.08 -6.62 -10.27
C ALA A 220 -4.46 -6.16 -8.87
N ILE A 221 -5.75 -6.22 -8.55
CA ILE A 221 -6.28 -5.89 -7.23
C ILE A 221 -6.86 -7.18 -6.64
N PRO A 222 -6.31 -7.69 -5.52
CA PRO A 222 -6.92 -8.82 -4.83
C PRO A 222 -8.36 -8.51 -4.44
N HIS A 223 -9.30 -9.31 -4.93
CA HIS A 223 -10.70 -9.16 -4.55
C HIS A 223 -10.89 -9.63 -3.10
N SER A 224 -11.46 -8.76 -2.27
CA SER A 224 -11.91 -9.09 -0.92
C SER A 224 -13.43 -8.98 -0.87
N ASN A 225 -14.11 -10.10 -0.60
CA ASN A 225 -15.56 -10.09 -0.45
C ASN A 225 -15.94 -9.21 0.76
N SER A 226 -16.68 -8.13 0.52
CA SER A 226 -17.43 -7.45 1.57
C SER A 226 -18.90 -7.82 1.42
N PHE A 227 -19.51 -8.36 2.48
CA PHE A 227 -20.95 -8.63 2.51
C PHE A 227 -21.78 -7.38 2.85
N VAL A 228 -21.12 -6.22 2.92
CA VAL A 228 -21.75 -4.96 3.33
C VAL A 228 -22.22 -4.20 2.10
N SER A 229 -23.51 -3.91 2.02
CA SER A 229 -24.07 -3.05 0.97
C SER A 229 -23.89 -1.57 1.33
N LEU A 230 -23.75 -0.69 0.33
CA LEU A 230 -23.70 0.76 0.55
C LEU A 230 -24.95 1.27 1.29
N LYS A 231 -26.14 0.70 1.01
CA LYS A 231 -27.39 1.01 1.74
C LYS A 231 -27.30 0.65 3.22
N ALA A 232 -26.72 -0.50 3.54
CA ALA A 232 -26.51 -0.92 4.93
C ALA A 232 -25.52 0.00 5.67
N LEU A 233 -24.70 0.74 4.92
CA LEU A 233 -23.82 1.78 5.45
C LEU A 233 -24.49 3.16 5.49
N GLY A 234 -25.79 3.29 5.17
CA GLY A 234 -26.49 4.57 5.24
C GLY A 234 -26.39 5.44 3.99
N GLU A 235 -25.87 4.92 2.88
CA GLU A 235 -25.86 5.65 1.60
C GLU A 235 -27.23 5.56 0.91
N GLU A 236 -27.84 6.72 0.67
CA GLU A 236 -29.22 6.83 0.16
C GLU A 236 -29.30 6.69 -1.38
N ASP A 237 -28.32 7.22 -2.11
CA ASP A 237 -28.30 7.28 -3.59
C ASP A 237 -27.52 6.13 -4.26
N THR A 238 -27.80 4.89 -3.88
CA THR A 238 -27.04 3.74 -4.36
C THR A 238 -27.66 3.06 -5.58
N LYS A 239 -26.90 2.99 -6.68
CA LYS A 239 -27.26 2.21 -7.88
C LYS A 239 -26.46 0.90 -7.91
N ILE A 240 -27.15 -0.22 -8.10
CA ILE A 240 -26.49 -1.50 -8.37
C ILE A 240 -25.99 -1.47 -9.80
N ILE A 241 -24.67 -1.40 -9.97
CA ILE A 241 -24.05 -1.62 -11.28
C ILE A 241 -24.11 -3.13 -11.53
N LYS A 242 -24.90 -3.54 -12.52
CA LYS A 242 -24.93 -4.95 -12.95
C LYS A 242 -23.54 -5.32 -13.45
N SER A 243 -23.06 -6.50 -13.06
CA SER A 243 -21.79 -7.06 -13.53
C SER A 243 -21.72 -6.98 -15.05
N ALA A 244 -20.63 -6.45 -15.60
CA ALA A 244 -20.34 -6.63 -17.01
C ALA A 244 -20.13 -8.13 -17.25
N SER A 245 -21.05 -8.73 -18.00
CA SER A 245 -20.99 -10.13 -18.47
C SER A 245 -19.92 -10.32 -19.51
#